data_AF-Q05S66-F1
#
_entry.id   AF-Q05S66-F1
#
_cell.length_a   1.000
_cell.length_b   1.000
_cell.length_c   1.000
_cell.angle_alpha   90.00
_cell.angle_beta   90.00
_cell.angle_gamma   90.00
#
_symmetry.space_group_name_H-M   'P 1'
#
loop_
_entity.id
_entity.type
_entity.pdbx_description
1 polymer ?
#
loop_
_entity_poly.entity_id
_entity_poly.type
_entity_poly.pdbx_seq_one_letter_code
_entity_poly.pdbx_strand_id
1 'polypeptide(L)'
;MRLISKALALALTTATAAFFGTEALKAEAGGEYKQCSFNYQIIPCKISSRGRKYLTISWIDGKKQTYYGERMYNSYLTDKLGGSWRYLDFDTGRSFSLKNPSNGNVIIWNGTYKDYGTYVGL
;
A
#
# COMPACT_ATOMS: atom_id res chain seq x y z
N MET A 1 -0.39 -42.70 -62.53
CA MET A 1 0.85 -41.97 -62.17
C MET A 1 0.83 -40.58 -62.79
N ARG A 2 0.58 -39.52 -61.99
CA ARG A 2 0.98 -38.13 -62.28
C ARG A 2 1.19 -37.39 -60.95
N LEU A 3 2.42 -36.94 -60.72
CA LEU A 3 2.89 -36.04 -59.67
C LEU A 3 3.04 -34.64 -60.28
N ILE A 4 2.37 -33.59 -59.77
CA ILE A 4 2.77 -32.16 -59.89
C ILE A 4 2.04 -31.39 -58.75
N SER A 5 2.68 -31.08 -57.62
CA SER A 5 3.48 -29.89 -57.26
C SER A 5 2.73 -28.55 -57.12
N LYS A 6 2.81 -28.03 -55.87
CA LYS A 6 2.86 -26.62 -55.42
C LYS A 6 1.61 -25.73 -55.54
N ALA A 7 1.11 -25.29 -54.38
CA ALA A 7 0.85 -23.87 -54.14
C ALA A 7 0.94 -23.54 -52.64
N LEU A 8 1.95 -22.73 -52.35
CA LEU A 8 2.21 -21.99 -51.14
C LEU A 8 1.08 -20.99 -50.89
N ALA A 9 0.48 -20.99 -49.70
CA ALA A 9 -0.29 -19.85 -49.20
C ALA A 9 0.12 -19.60 -47.74
N LEU A 10 1.20 -18.84 -47.59
CA LEU A 10 1.62 -18.23 -46.34
C LEU A 10 0.76 -16.97 -46.15
N ALA A 11 -0.23 -17.02 -45.26
CA ALA A 11 -1.03 -15.85 -44.91
C ALA A 11 -0.80 -15.48 -43.45
N LEU A 12 -0.04 -14.38 -43.30
CA LEU A 12 0.17 -13.58 -42.10
C LEU A 12 -1.15 -13.31 -41.35
N THR A 13 -1.17 -13.62 -40.06
CA THR A 13 -1.90 -12.81 -39.08
C THR A 13 -0.99 -12.62 -37.88
N THR A 14 -0.14 -11.61 -37.98
CA THR A 14 0.53 -11.01 -36.83
C THR A 14 -0.56 -10.42 -35.93
N ALA A 15 -0.97 -11.20 -34.92
CA ALA A 15 -1.75 -10.68 -33.82
C ALA A 15 -0.92 -9.58 -33.16
N THR A 16 -1.30 -8.34 -33.43
CA THR A 16 -0.82 -7.15 -32.75
C THR A 16 -1.27 -7.30 -31.29
N ALA A 17 -0.37 -7.81 -30.45
CA ALA A 17 -0.57 -7.80 -29.01
C ALA A 17 -0.69 -6.33 -28.61
N ALA A 18 -1.93 -5.95 -28.29
CA ALA A 18 -2.26 -4.63 -27.82
C ALA A 18 -1.31 -4.25 -26.68
N PHE A 19 -0.78 -3.04 -26.84
CA PHE A 19 0.08 -2.33 -25.92
C PHE A 19 -0.68 -2.13 -24.59
N PHE A 20 -0.80 -3.18 -23.78
CA PHE A 20 -1.12 -3.01 -22.37
C PHE A 20 0.14 -2.45 -21.75
N GLY A 21 0.13 -1.13 -21.57
CA GLY A 21 1.10 -0.42 -20.78
C GLY A 21 1.29 -1.19 -19.48
N THR A 22 2.43 -1.85 -19.37
CA THR A 22 3.03 -2.21 -18.11
C THR A 22 3.43 -0.89 -17.46
N GLU A 23 2.45 -0.18 -16.91
CA GLU A 23 2.72 0.55 -15.68
C GLU A 23 3.12 -0.53 -14.69
N ALA A 24 4.43 -0.81 -14.68
CA ALA A 24 5.10 -1.48 -13.59
C ALA A 24 4.79 -0.65 -12.37
N LEU A 25 3.68 -0.99 -11.71
CA LEU A 25 3.47 -0.70 -10.33
C LEU A 25 4.69 -1.26 -9.64
N LYS A 26 5.62 -0.37 -9.31
CA LYS A 26 6.53 -0.55 -8.18
C LYS A 26 5.61 -0.76 -6.97
N ALA A 27 5.11 -1.98 -6.83
CA ALA A 27 4.74 -2.51 -5.55
C ALA A 27 6.06 -2.53 -4.80
N GLU A 28 6.22 -1.63 -3.83
CA GLU A 28 7.23 -1.84 -2.81
C GLU A 28 6.92 -3.21 -2.20
N ALA A 29 7.75 -4.19 -2.56
CA ALA A 29 7.64 -5.55 -2.11
C ALA A 29 7.53 -5.55 -0.58
N GLY A 30 6.57 -6.32 -0.05
CA GLY A 30 6.22 -6.31 1.36
C GLY A 30 7.43 -6.44 2.26
N GLY A 31 7.71 -5.38 3.02
CA GLY A 31 8.85 -5.29 3.92
C GLY A 31 8.81 -6.30 5.05
N GLU A 32 9.84 -6.29 5.88
CA GLU A 32 9.90 -7.04 7.13
C GLU A 32 8.78 -6.62 8.09
N TYR A 33 8.34 -7.53 8.97
CA TYR A 33 7.49 -7.13 10.10
C TYR A 33 8.28 -6.15 10.97
N LYS A 34 7.69 -4.98 11.21
CA LYS A 34 8.24 -3.98 12.13
C LYS A 34 7.35 -3.91 13.38
N GLN A 35 7.89 -3.30 14.43
CA GLN A 35 7.11 -2.99 15.62
C GLN A 35 6.02 -1.98 15.26
N CYS A 36 4.77 -2.36 15.48
CA CYS A 36 3.63 -1.48 15.33
C CYS A 36 2.75 -1.56 16.57
N SER A 37 1.85 -0.60 16.73
CA SER A 37 0.79 -0.69 17.73
C SER A 37 -0.56 -0.28 17.18
N PHE A 38 -1.61 -0.91 17.71
CA PHE A 38 -3.00 -0.50 17.56
C PHE A 38 -3.56 -0.22 18.96
N ASN A 39 -4.01 1.00 19.21
CA ASN A 39 -4.44 1.47 20.53
C ASN A 39 -3.43 1.11 21.63
N TYR A 40 -2.15 1.36 21.35
CA TYR A 40 -1.00 1.13 22.25
C TYR A 40 -0.68 -0.35 22.54
N GLN A 41 -1.45 -1.29 22.01
CA GLN A 41 -1.10 -2.71 22.03
C GLN A 41 -0.11 -3.01 20.91
N ILE A 42 1.05 -3.57 21.27
CA ILE A 42 2.09 -3.90 20.30
C ILE A 42 1.64 -5.12 19.48
N ILE A 43 1.47 -4.92 18.17
CA ILE A 43 1.12 -5.97 17.22
C ILE A 43 2.03 -5.76 16.00
N PRO A 44 2.99 -6.66 15.73
CA PRO A 44 3.85 -6.53 14.56
C PRO A 44 3.06 -6.37 13.27
N CYS A 45 3.52 -5.49 12.39
CA CYS A 45 2.84 -5.23 11.13
C CYS A 45 3.82 -4.99 9.98
N LYS A 46 3.34 -5.21 8.77
CA LYS A 46 3.98 -4.87 7.50
C LYS A 46 3.20 -3.77 6.81
N ILE A 47 3.92 -2.88 6.15
CA ILE A 47 3.31 -1.83 5.36
C ILE A 47 3.64 -2.04 3.90
N SER A 48 2.65 -1.84 3.04
CA SER A 48 2.86 -1.67 1.61
C SER A 48 2.28 -0.33 1.14
N SER A 49 3.11 0.40 0.40
CA SER A 49 2.74 1.61 -0.33
C SER A 49 2.40 1.25 -1.76
N ARG A 50 1.36 1.85 -2.34
CA ARG A 50 1.24 1.97 -3.80
C ARG A 50 1.18 3.45 -4.16
N GLY A 51 2.33 4.04 -4.44
CA GLY A 51 2.46 5.49 -4.55
C GLY A 51 2.12 6.23 -3.24
N ARG A 52 1.80 7.53 -3.34
CA ARG A 52 1.48 8.38 -2.17
C ARG A 52 0.03 8.26 -1.70
N LYS A 53 -0.84 7.61 -2.48
CA LYS A 53 -2.29 7.61 -2.28
C LYS A 53 -2.84 6.38 -1.55
N TYR A 54 -2.05 5.34 -1.42
CA TYR A 54 -2.49 4.05 -0.91
C TYR A 54 -1.51 3.56 0.15
N LEU A 55 -2.05 3.27 1.34
CA LEU A 55 -1.34 2.68 2.46
C LEU A 55 -2.07 1.41 2.86
N THR A 56 -1.37 0.28 2.88
CA THR A 56 -1.94 -0.97 3.40
C THR A 56 -1.11 -1.45 4.58
N ILE A 57 -1.78 -1.72 5.69
CA ILE A 57 -1.19 -2.28 6.90
C ILE A 57 -1.65 -3.73 7.00
N SER A 58 -0.70 -4.66 7.05
CA SER A 58 -0.94 -6.08 7.22
C SER A 58 -0.38 -6.50 8.57
N TRP A 59 -1.25 -6.89 9.48
CA TRP A 59 -0.91 -7.28 10.83
C TRP A 59 -0.48 -8.74 10.87
N ILE A 60 0.38 -9.11 11.82
CA ILE A 60 0.86 -10.49 11.96
C ILE A 60 -0.26 -11.47 12.33
N ASP A 61 -1.35 -10.98 12.93
CA ASP A 61 -2.55 -11.76 13.25
C ASP A 61 -3.45 -12.04 12.03
N GLY A 62 -3.00 -11.65 10.83
CA GLY A 62 -3.70 -11.89 9.57
C GLY A 62 -4.68 -10.79 9.16
N LYS A 63 -4.95 -9.80 10.02
CA LYS A 63 -5.80 -8.66 9.64
C LYS A 63 -5.11 -7.76 8.64
N LYS A 64 -5.88 -7.17 7.72
CA LYS A 64 -5.36 -6.26 6.69
C LYS A 64 -6.29 -5.06 6.53
N GLN A 65 -5.72 -3.86 6.65
CA GLN A 65 -6.46 -2.61 6.50
C GLN A 65 -5.80 -1.76 5.40
N THR A 66 -6.63 -1.18 4.53
CA THR A 66 -6.16 -0.28 3.47
C THR A 66 -6.76 1.10 3.70
N TYR A 67 -5.92 2.11 3.51
CA TYR A 67 -6.23 3.52 3.62
C TYR A 67 -5.94 4.23 2.30
N TYR A 68 -6.78 5.21 1.98
CA TYR A 68 -6.78 5.96 0.73
C TYR A 68 -6.62 7.45 1.04
N GLY A 69 -5.70 8.13 0.37
CA GLY A 69 -5.44 9.55 0.59
C GLY A 69 -3.96 9.87 0.53
N GLU A 70 -3.63 11.15 0.52
CA GLU A 70 -2.23 11.58 0.46
C GLU A 70 -1.52 11.27 1.77
N ARG A 71 -0.37 10.59 1.73
CA ARG A 71 0.50 10.38 2.89
C ARG A 71 1.42 11.59 3.10
N MET A 72 0.85 12.72 3.48
CA MET A 72 1.59 13.94 3.84
C MET A 72 1.37 14.24 5.31
N TYR A 73 2.36 14.83 5.98
CA TYR A 73 2.20 15.21 7.38
C TYR A 73 0.94 16.07 7.57
N ASN A 74 0.11 15.73 8.55
CA ASN A 74 -1.19 16.35 8.84
C ASN A 74 -2.30 16.17 7.80
N SER A 75 -2.12 15.34 6.77
CA SER A 75 -3.20 14.98 5.86
C SER A 75 -4.15 13.95 6.50
N TYR A 76 -5.24 13.63 5.79
CA TYR A 76 -6.18 12.59 6.16
C TYR A 76 -6.16 11.45 5.14
N LEU A 77 -6.24 10.23 5.66
CA LEU A 77 -6.50 9.02 4.91
C LEU A 77 -7.88 8.48 5.29
N THR A 78 -8.59 7.90 4.33
CA THR A 78 -9.89 7.27 4.53
C THR A 78 -9.73 5.75 4.47
N ASP A 79 -10.34 5.02 5.38
CA ASP A 79 -10.37 3.56 5.33
C ASP A 79 -11.55 3.03 4.49
N LYS A 80 -11.59 1.71 4.25
CA LYS A 80 -12.66 1.07 3.45
C LYS A 80 -14.08 1.20 4.03
N LEU A 81 -14.20 1.48 5.33
CA LEU A 81 -15.47 1.66 6.02
C LEU A 81 -15.89 3.13 6.08
N GLY A 82 -15.11 4.03 5.47
CA GLY A 82 -15.35 5.47 5.50
C GLY A 82 -14.78 6.20 6.72
N GLY A 83 -14.01 5.52 7.57
CA GLY A 83 -13.33 6.13 8.71
C GLY A 83 -12.21 7.07 8.26
N SER A 84 -12.12 8.25 8.88
CA SER A 84 -11.06 9.23 8.62
C SER A 84 -9.91 9.07 9.60
N TRP A 85 -8.68 9.14 9.12
CA TRP A 85 -7.46 8.91 9.88
C TRP A 85 -6.43 9.98 9.56
N ARG A 86 -6.07 10.80 10.54
CA ARG A 86 -5.01 11.81 10.41
C ARG A 86 -3.65 11.14 10.35
N TYR A 87 -2.87 11.44 9.31
CA TYR A 87 -1.51 10.96 9.12
C TYR A 87 -0.49 11.90 9.79
N LEU A 88 0.36 11.33 10.62
CA LEU A 88 1.40 12.07 11.34
C LEU A 88 2.73 11.36 11.13
N ASP A 89 3.53 11.86 10.20
CA ASP A 89 4.90 11.41 9.96
C ASP A 89 5.86 11.98 11.02
N PHE A 90 6.72 11.13 11.58
CA PHE A 90 7.63 11.47 12.67
C PHE A 90 9.09 11.46 12.21
N ASP A 91 9.39 10.51 11.34
CA ASP A 91 10.70 10.31 10.73
C ASP A 91 10.44 10.01 9.27
N THR A 92 10.46 11.05 8.43
CA THR A 92 10.15 11.08 6.99
C THR A 92 10.10 9.69 6.32
N GLY A 93 8.91 9.08 6.28
CA GLY A 93 8.66 7.81 5.62
C GLY A 93 9.18 6.54 6.31
N ARG A 94 9.82 6.66 7.48
CA ARG A 94 10.35 5.59 8.34
C ARG A 94 9.48 5.30 9.56
N SER A 95 8.77 6.29 10.08
CA SER A 95 7.89 6.14 11.24
C SER A 95 6.74 7.12 11.19
N PHE A 96 5.52 6.66 11.48
CA PHE A 96 4.34 7.53 11.48
C PHE A 96 3.26 7.01 12.43
N SER A 97 2.23 7.83 12.66
CA SER A 97 0.96 7.39 13.25
C SER A 97 -0.25 7.74 12.40
N LEU A 98 -1.32 6.97 12.61
CA LEU A 98 -2.67 7.29 12.16
C LEU A 98 -3.55 7.50 13.38
N LYS A 99 -4.28 8.62 13.44
CA LYS A 99 -5.26 8.89 14.49
C LYS A 99 -6.65 9.03 13.89
N ASN A 100 -7.61 8.24 14.33
CA ASN A 100 -9.01 8.43 13.98
C ASN A 100 -9.65 9.41 14.99
N PRO A 101 -10.01 10.64 14.57
CA PRO A 101 -10.56 11.63 15.49
C PRO A 101 -11.97 11.28 15.98
N SER A 102 -12.71 10.44 15.26
CA SER A 102 -14.10 10.11 15.58
C SER A 102 -14.22 9.09 16.71
N ASN A 103 -13.26 8.19 16.87
CA ASN A 103 -13.29 7.13 17.89
C ASN A 103 -12.03 7.10 18.79
N GLY A 104 -11.05 7.96 18.53
CA GLY A 104 -9.82 8.03 19.31
C GLY A 104 -8.81 6.91 19.02
N ASN A 105 -9.07 6.02 18.07
CA ASN A 105 -8.15 4.94 17.74
C ASN A 105 -6.82 5.48 17.19
N VAL A 106 -5.73 4.82 17.57
CA VAL A 106 -4.37 5.21 17.16
C VAL A 106 -3.63 3.99 16.61
N ILE A 107 -2.95 4.19 15.49
CA ILE A 107 -1.98 3.25 14.94
C ILE A 107 -0.61 3.92 14.96
N ILE A 108 0.42 3.21 15.40
CA ILE A 108 1.80 3.69 15.34
C ILE A 108 2.61 2.65 14.57
N TRP A 109 3.30 3.08 13.52
CA TRP A 109 4.21 2.24 12.75
C TRP A 109 5.67 2.62 13.04
N ASN A 110 6.46 1.60 13.35
CA ASN A 110 7.91 1.70 13.57
C ASN A 110 8.27 2.82 14.58
N GLY A 111 7.49 2.92 15.65
CA GLY A 111 7.60 3.95 16.67
C GLY A 111 6.82 3.58 17.93
N THR A 112 6.89 4.43 18.94
CA THR A 112 6.31 4.22 20.27
C THR A 112 5.27 5.29 20.63
N TYR A 113 4.55 5.07 21.73
CA TYR A 113 3.64 6.08 22.28
C TYR A 113 4.37 7.37 22.70
N LYS A 114 5.61 7.26 23.17
CA LYS A 114 6.44 8.42 23.52
C LYS A 114 6.76 9.27 22.29
N ASP A 115 7.08 8.62 21.18
CA ASP A 115 7.29 9.30 19.90
C ASP A 115 6.00 10.02 19.53
N TYR A 116 4.86 9.32 19.48
CA TYR A 116 3.54 9.91 19.24
C TYR A 116 3.27 11.15 20.10
N GLY A 117 3.43 11.07 21.43
CA GLY A 117 3.17 12.17 22.36
C GLY A 117 4.00 13.44 22.05
N THR A 118 5.27 13.25 21.68
CA THR A 118 6.16 14.35 21.29
C THR A 118 5.64 15.13 20.09
N TYR A 119 5.09 14.45 19.08
CA TYR A 119 4.62 15.09 17.84
C TYR A 119 3.18 15.60 17.88
N VAL A 120 2.35 15.12 18.83
CA VAL A 120 0.97 15.59 18.99
C VAL A 120 0.78 16.55 20.17
N GLY A 121 1.85 16.88 20.90
CA GLY A 121 1.81 17.81 22.03
C GLY A 121 1.07 17.25 23.25
N LEU A 122 1.29 15.97 23.55
CA LEU A 122 0.83 15.31 24.78
C LEU A 122 1.89 15.32 25.87
#